data_AF-G7YUL6-F1
#
_entry.id   AF-G7YUL6-F1
#
_cell.length_a   1.000
_cell.length_b   1.000
_cell.length_c   1.000
_cell.angle_alpha   90.00
_cell.angle_beta   90.00
_cell.angle_gamma   90.00
#
_symmetry.space_group_name_H-M   'P 1'
#
loop_
_entity.id
_entity.type
_entity.pdbx_description
1 polymer ?
#
loop_
_entity_poly.entity_id
_entity_poly.type
_entity_poly.pdbx_seq_one_letter_code
_entity_poly.pdbx_strand_id
1 'polypeptide(L)'
;MRFIARRGAPEKIISDYGSNFVGAETELKRAIEQLSHPRISNDLLRYNFEWQFTPPLSSHKGGVWERLIRSVRRILRSTVNEQDANDEELVTFLTEAERVMNRRPIVPNQTKLFRQASINSE
;
A
#
# COMPACT_ATOMS: atom_id res chain seq x y z
N MET A 1 11.79 4.34 2.44
CA MET A 1 12.66 3.16 2.22
C MET A 1 12.09 1.81 2.70
N ARG A 2 11.36 1.72 3.83
CA ARG A 2 10.81 0.42 4.32
C ARG A 2 9.86 -0.29 3.34
N PHE A 3 8.99 0.45 2.62
CA PHE A 3 8.10 -0.15 1.62
C PHE A 3 8.87 -0.79 0.46
N ILE A 4 9.81 -0.04 -0.13
CA ILE A 4 10.67 -0.50 -1.23
C ILE A 4 11.48 -1.74 -0.81
N ALA A 5 12.02 -1.75 0.41
CA ALA A 5 12.76 -2.90 0.92
C ALA A 5 11.89 -4.18 1.05
N ARG A 6 10.59 -4.03 1.35
CA ARG A 6 9.65 -5.16 1.52
C ARG A 6 9.00 -5.62 0.22
N ARG A 7 8.75 -4.72 -0.73
CA ARG A 7 7.95 -4.98 -1.94
C ARG A 7 8.71 -4.82 -3.27
N GLY A 8 9.93 -4.32 -3.22
CA GLY A 8 10.64 -3.83 -4.39
C GLY A 8 10.27 -2.38 -4.74
N ALA A 9 11.04 -1.81 -5.67
CA ALA A 9 10.76 -0.48 -6.19
C ALA A 9 9.46 -0.51 -7.00
N PRO A 10 8.47 0.37 -6.73
CA PRO A 10 7.36 0.55 -7.64
C PRO A 10 7.87 1.18 -8.94
N GLU A 11 7.18 0.96 -10.06
CA GLU A 11 7.43 1.73 -11.30
C GLU A 11 6.80 3.13 -11.21
N LYS A 12 5.68 3.25 -10.49
CA LYS A 12 4.89 4.47 -10.42
C LYS A 12 4.28 4.65 -9.03
N ILE A 13 4.31 5.88 -8.53
CA ILE A 13 3.63 6.32 -7.31
C ILE A 13 2.56 7.34 -7.70
N ILE A 14 1.34 7.17 -7.20
CA ILE A 14 0.24 8.10 -7.44
C ILE A 14 -0.21 8.63 -6.08
N SER A 15 -0.22 9.96 -5.90
CA SER A 15 -0.64 10.62 -4.66
C SER A 15 -1.58 11.80 -4.93
N ASP A 16 -2.30 12.26 -3.92
CA ASP A 16 -3.01 13.55 -4.01
C ASP A 16 -2.07 14.73 -3.73
N TYR A 17 -2.54 15.94 -4.03
CA TYR A 17 -1.79 17.20 -3.80
C TYR A 17 -1.68 17.60 -2.32
N GLY A 18 -1.88 16.67 -1.38
CA GLY A 18 -1.62 16.91 0.03
C GLY A 18 -0.18 17.38 0.24
N SER A 19 0.01 18.44 1.02
CA SER A 19 1.32 19.06 1.27
C SER A 19 2.36 18.06 1.78
N ASN A 20 1.93 17.06 2.56
CA ASN A 20 2.77 15.97 3.03
C ASN A 20 3.38 15.15 1.89
N PHE A 21 2.62 14.87 0.82
CA PHE A 21 3.10 14.11 -0.34
C PHE A 21 4.01 14.96 -1.23
N VAL A 22 3.70 16.23 -1.42
CA VAL A 22 4.56 17.17 -2.15
C VAL A 22 5.91 17.34 -1.44
N GLY A 23 5.90 17.49 -0.12
CA GLY A 23 7.11 17.52 0.68
C GLY A 23 7.89 16.21 0.63
N ALA A 24 7.20 15.07 0.72
CA ALA A 24 7.82 13.74 0.66
C ALA A 24 8.48 13.47 -0.70
N GLU A 25 7.86 13.87 -1.82
CA GLU A 25 8.46 13.77 -3.15
C GLU A 25 9.75 14.60 -3.22
N THR A 26 9.70 15.84 -2.72
CA THR A 26 10.84 16.76 -2.71
C THR A 26 12.01 16.20 -1.91
N GLU A 27 11.73 15.73 -0.68
CA GLU A 27 12.76 15.19 0.21
C GLU A 27 13.34 13.88 -0.34
N LEU A 28 12.52 13.04 -0.97
CA LEU A 28 12.99 11.81 -1.58
C LEU A 28 13.90 12.07 -2.78
N LYS A 29 13.57 13.04 -3.64
CA LYS A 29 14.44 13.47 -4.75
C LYS A 29 15.79 13.95 -4.23
N ARG A 30 15.79 14.81 -3.20
CA ARG A 30 17.01 15.29 -2.55
C ARG A 30 17.84 14.14 -1.96
N ALA A 31 17.21 13.19 -1.28
CA ALA A 31 17.91 12.04 -0.71
C ALA A 31 18.57 11.18 -1.78
N ILE A 32 17.90 10.96 -2.93
CA ILE A 32 18.46 10.23 -4.07
C ILE A 32 19.66 10.99 -4.67
N GLU A 33 19.56 12.31 -4.85
CA GLU A 33 20.65 13.15 -5.34
C GLU A 33 21.88 13.08 -4.41
N GLN A 34 21.67 13.15 -3.09
CA GLN A 34 22.76 13.03 -2.12
C GLN A 34 23.42 11.64 -2.12
N LEU A 35 22.62 10.58 -2.35
CA LEU A 35 23.11 9.20 -2.44
C LEU A 35 23.83 8.92 -3.77
N SER A 36 23.64 9.75 -4.79
CA SER A 36 24.26 9.61 -6.11
C SER A 36 25.75 9.98 -6.15
N HIS A 37 26.52 9.43 -5.20
CA HIS A 37 27.97 9.31 -5.36
C HIS A 37 28.28 8.48 -6.62
N PRO A 38 29.33 8.78 -7.41
CA PRO A 38 29.54 8.23 -8.75
C PRO A 38 29.58 6.68 -8.86
N ARG A 39 29.73 5.97 -7.73
CA ARG A 39 29.72 4.49 -7.66
C ARG A 39 28.33 3.89 -7.38
N ILE A 40 27.39 4.66 -6.81
CA ILE A 40 26.04 4.21 -6.41
C ILE A 40 25.00 4.58 -7.48
N SER A 41 25.35 5.50 -8.39
CA SER A 41 24.46 6.04 -9.41
C SER A 41 23.79 4.98 -10.29
N ASN A 42 24.46 3.86 -10.61
CA ASN A 42 23.88 2.83 -11.49
C ASN A 42 22.75 2.02 -10.83
N ASP A 43 22.78 1.81 -9.52
CA ASP A 43 21.70 1.12 -8.80
C ASP A 43 20.56 2.10 -8.46
N LEU A 44 20.89 3.39 -8.25
CA LEU A 44 19.88 4.44 -8.02
C LEU A 44 19.10 4.81 -9.28
N LEU A 45 19.72 4.74 -10.46
CA LEU A 45 19.05 4.87 -11.75
C LEU A 45 17.95 3.81 -11.97
N ARG A 46 18.00 2.67 -11.26
CA ARG A 46 16.93 1.65 -11.28
C ARG A 46 15.70 2.05 -10.46
N TYR A 47 15.83 3.01 -9.53
CA TYR A 47 14.72 3.58 -8.76
C TYR A 47 14.10 4.79 -9.46
N ASN A 48 14.15 4.86 -10.79
CA ASN A 48 13.47 5.88 -11.57
C ASN A 48 11.95 5.62 -11.61
N PHE A 49 11.30 5.64 -10.45
CA PHE A 49 9.85 5.51 -10.36
C PHE A 49 9.21 6.87 -10.65
N GLU A 50 8.15 6.85 -11.45
CA GLU A 50 7.42 8.05 -11.80
C GLU A 50 6.48 8.43 -10.65
N TRP A 51 6.66 9.60 -10.03
CA TRP A 51 5.69 10.13 -9.06
C TRP A 51 4.71 11.05 -9.78
N GLN A 52 3.43 10.68 -9.79
CA GLN A 52 2.34 11.47 -10.36
C GLN A 52 1.38 11.96 -9.28
N PHE A 53 0.89 13.18 -9.42
CA PHE A 53 -0.18 13.71 -8.59
C PHE A 53 -1.52 13.59 -9.30
N THR A 54 -2.55 13.12 -8.60
CA THR A 54 -3.90 13.03 -9.16
C THR A 54 -4.45 14.43 -9.40
N PRO A 55 -5.11 14.69 -10.55
CA PRO A 55 -5.77 15.96 -10.78
C PRO A 55 -6.73 16.30 -9.63
N PRO A 56 -6.80 17.57 -9.21
CA PRO A 56 -7.81 17.99 -8.25
C PRO A 56 -9.19 17.58 -8.78
N LEU A 57 -10.01 16.95 -7.94
CA LEU A 57 -11.35 16.40 -8.25
C LEU A 57 -11.42 15.01 -8.90
N SER A 58 -10.34 14.22 -8.93
CA SER A 58 -10.43 12.79 -9.33
C SER A 58 -11.07 11.91 -8.24
N SER A 59 -12.34 12.15 -7.93
CA SER A 59 -13.12 11.48 -6.87
C SER A 59 -13.15 9.95 -7.01
N HIS A 60 -13.18 9.45 -8.25
CA HIS A 60 -13.18 8.01 -8.54
C HIS A 60 -11.90 7.31 -8.05
N LYS A 61 -10.73 7.95 -8.19
CA LYS A 61 -9.46 7.39 -7.67
C LYS A 61 -9.46 7.39 -6.13
N GLY A 62 -9.99 8.45 -5.52
CA GLY A 62 -10.15 8.55 -4.07
C GLY A 62 -10.93 7.38 -3.46
N GLY A 63 -12.05 6.98 -4.09
CA GLY A 63 -12.91 5.92 -3.56
C GLY A 63 -12.23 4.55 -3.42
N VAL A 64 -11.29 4.19 -4.29
CA VAL A 64 -10.52 2.94 -4.18
C VAL A 64 -9.60 2.98 -2.96
N TRP A 65 -8.84 4.07 -2.81
CA TRP A 65 -7.93 4.27 -1.68
C TRP A 65 -8.69 4.31 -0.35
N GLU A 66 -9.82 5.02 -0.29
CA GLU A 66 -10.67 5.06 0.90
C GLU A 66 -11.22 3.68 1.28
N ARG A 67 -11.58 2.85 0.28
CA ARG A 67 -12.04 1.48 0.53
C ARG A 67 -10.92 0.60 1.08
N LEU A 68 -9.70 0.76 0.58
CA LEU A 68 -8.51 0.08 1.12
C LEU A 68 -8.19 0.55 2.55
N ILE A 69 -8.17 1.86 2.79
CA ILE A 69 -7.97 2.46 4.12
C ILE A 69 -9.00 1.92 5.12
N ARG A 70 -10.28 1.88 4.74
CA ARG A 70 -11.35 1.31 5.58
C ARG A 70 -11.10 -0.16 5.91
N SER A 71 -10.60 -0.94 4.96
CA SER A 71 -10.30 -2.37 5.16
C SER A 71 -9.13 -2.57 6.13
N VAL A 72 -8.04 -1.81 5.97
CA VAL A 72 -6.90 -1.85 6.88
C VAL A 72 -7.31 -1.43 8.29
N ARG A 73 -8.06 -0.33 8.44
CA ARG A 73 -8.57 0.12 9.76
C ARG A 73 -9.44 -0.92 10.43
N ARG A 74 -10.24 -1.68 9.68
CA ARG A 74 -11.04 -2.79 10.23
C ARG A 74 -10.15 -3.90 10.79
N ILE A 75 -9.09 -4.28 10.07
CA ILE A 75 -8.16 -5.31 10.53
C ILE A 75 -7.42 -4.84 11.78
N LEU A 76 -6.88 -3.61 11.75
CA LEU A 76 -6.16 -3.04 12.90
C LEU A 76 -7.05 -2.95 14.15
N ARG A 77 -8.31 -2.51 14.02
CA ARG A 77 -9.25 -2.50 15.15
C ARG A 77 -9.47 -3.88 15.75
N SER A 78 -9.52 -4.93 14.92
CA SER A 78 -9.66 -6.30 15.40
C SER A 78 -8.40 -6.90 16.00
N THR A 79 -7.20 -6.41 15.63
CA THR A 79 -5.93 -6.96 16.11
C THR A 79 -5.35 -6.20 17.31
N VAL A 80 -5.51 -4.88 17.36
CA VAL A 80 -4.98 -4.01 18.42
C VAL A 80 -5.86 -4.05 19.67
N ASN A 81 -7.16 -4.35 19.53
CA ASN A 81 -8.09 -4.55 20.63
C ASN A 81 -8.08 -3.43 21.69
N GLU A 82 -8.07 -2.16 21.24
CA GLU A 82 -8.07 -0.94 22.08
C GLU A 82 -6.84 -0.73 22.97
N GLN A 83 -5.76 -1.48 22.73
CA GLN A 83 -4.49 -1.26 23.43
C GLN A 83 -3.69 -0.12 22.78
N ASP A 84 -3.01 0.67 23.60
CA ASP A 84 -2.00 1.59 23.11
C ASP A 84 -0.82 0.78 22.56
N ALA A 85 -0.43 1.07 21.32
CA ALA A 85 0.70 0.43 20.66
C ALA A 85 1.84 1.42 20.55
N ASN A 86 3.04 1.00 20.93
CA ASN A 86 4.26 1.74 20.62
C ASN A 86 4.61 1.62 19.12
N ASP A 87 5.63 2.34 18.68
CA ASP A 87 6.02 2.39 17.26
C ASP A 87 6.36 1.00 16.67
N GLU A 88 7.01 0.13 17.44
CA GLU A 88 7.42 -1.20 17.00
C GLU A 88 6.21 -2.15 16.92
N GLU A 89 5.33 -2.09 17.90
CA GLU A 89 4.06 -2.82 17.93
C GLU A 89 3.17 -2.38 16.76
N LEU A 90 3.06 -1.07 16.50
CA LEU A 90 2.28 -0.53 15.39
C LEU A 90 2.81 -1.02 14.03
N VAL A 91 4.13 -1.06 13.84
CA VAL A 91 4.75 -1.62 12.63
C VAL A 91 4.42 -3.10 12.47
N THR A 92 4.40 -3.86 13.57
CA THR A 92 4.01 -5.27 13.58
C THR A 92 2.55 -5.44 13.18
N PHE A 93 1.63 -4.68 13.79
CA PHE A 93 0.21 -4.72 13.45
C PHE A 93 -0.06 -4.32 11.99
N LEU A 94 0.63 -3.31 11.47
CA LEU A 94 0.53 -2.91 10.06
C LEU A 94 1.03 -4.01 9.12
N THR A 95 2.09 -4.72 9.50
CA THR A 95 2.62 -5.85 8.72
C THR A 95 1.63 -7.03 8.70
N GLU A 96 0.99 -7.33 9.83
CA GLU A 96 -0.08 -8.34 9.87
C GLU A 96 -1.32 -7.91 9.07
N ALA A 97 -1.73 -6.64 9.17
CA ALA A 97 -2.84 -6.12 8.38
C ALA A 97 -2.56 -6.21 6.88
N GLU A 98 -1.33 -5.90 6.46
CA GLU A 98 -0.87 -6.11 5.09
C GLU A 98 -0.96 -7.59 4.69
N ARG A 99 -0.47 -8.51 5.53
CA ARG A 99 -0.53 -9.95 5.27
C ARG A 99 -1.97 -10.44 5.05
N VAL A 100 -2.91 -10.01 5.90
CA VAL A 100 -4.33 -10.34 5.79
C VAL A 100 -4.94 -9.80 4.50
N MET A 101 -4.67 -8.52 4.17
CA MET A 101 -5.18 -7.91 2.95
C MET A 101 -4.70 -8.64 1.69
N ASN A 102 -3.42 -9.02 1.62
CA ASN A 102 -2.83 -9.65 0.44
C ASN A 102 -3.10 -11.15 0.32
N ARG A 103 -3.44 -11.85 1.42
CA ARG A 103 -3.85 -13.26 1.38
C ARG A 103 -5.32 -13.46 1.07
N ARG A 104 -6.11 -12.38 1.01
CA ARG A 104 -7.53 -12.46 0.68
C ARG A 104 -7.71 -12.77 -0.81
N PRO A 105 -8.48 -13.81 -1.17
CA PRO A 105 -8.81 -14.09 -2.56
C PRO A 105 -9.50 -12.89 -3.22
N ILE A 106 -9.02 -12.49 -4.40
CA ILE A 106 -9.61 -11.40 -5.20
C ILE A 106 -10.93 -11.87 -5.82
N VAL A 107 -11.03 -13.17 -6.11
CA VAL A 107 -12.25 -13.83 -6.59
C VAL A 107 -12.97 -14.54 -5.45
N PRO A 108 -14.31 -14.67 -5.50
CA PRO A 108 -15.05 -15.45 -4.53
C PRO A 108 -14.49 -16.87 -4.44
N ASN A 109 -14.36 -17.40 -3.22
CA ASN A 109 -14.02 -18.82 -3.04
C ASN A 109 -15.07 -19.67 -3.78
N GLN A 110 -14.61 -20.45 -4.77
CA GLN A 110 -15.44 -21.33 -5.59
C GLN A 110 -16.22 -22.35 -4.75
N THR A 111 -15.87 -22.56 -3.48
CA THR A 111 -16.60 -23.36 -2.51
C THR A 111 -18.09 -23.01 -2.41
N LYS A 112 -18.47 -21.74 -2.66
CA LYS A 112 -19.89 -21.34 -2.72
C LYS A 112 -20.59 -21.68 -4.04
N LEU A 113 -19.84 -21.77 -5.15
CA LEU A 113 -20.38 -22.14 -6.46
C LEU A 113 -20.75 -23.64 -6.51
N PHE A 114 -19.91 -24.49 -5.91
CA PHE A 114 -20.18 -25.94 -5.85
C PHE A 114 -21.39 -26.27 -4.96
N ARG A 115 -21.60 -25.56 -3.85
CA ARG A 115 -22.80 -25.76 -3.01
C ARG A 115 -24.09 -25.40 -3.72
N GLN A 116 -24.10 -24.36 -4.55
CA GLN A 116 -25.31 -23.95 -5.28
C GLN A 116 -25.65 -24.90 -6.44
N ALA A 117 -24.63 -25.46 -7.10
CA ALA A 117 -24.82 -26.45 -8.16
C ALA A 117 -25.38 -27.79 -7.62
N SER A 118 -24.97 -28.22 -6.43
CA SER A 118 -25.49 -29.44 -5.79
C SER A 118 -26.90 -29.31 -5.23
N ILE A 119 -27.38 -28.10 -4.93
CA ILE A 119 -28.75 -27.87 -4.43
C ILE A 119 -29.77 -27.77 -5.58
N ASN A 120 -29.32 -27.46 -6.80
CA ASN A 120 -30.17 -27.33 -7.98
C ASN A 120 -30.19 -28.60 -8.86
N SER A 121 -29.66 -29.72 -8.36
CA SER A 121 -29.59 -31.01 -9.07
C SER A 121 -30.37 -32.14 -8.37
N GLU A 122 -31.19 -31.79 -7.38
CA GLU A 122 -32.29 -32.61 -6.83
C GLU A 122 -33.65 -31.97 -7.21
#